data_AF-A0A535IY11-F1
#
_entry.id   AF-A0A535IY11-F1
#
_cell.length_a   1.000
_cell.length_b   1.000
_cell.length_c   1.000
_cell.angle_alpha   90.00
_cell.angle_beta   90.00
_cell.angle_gamma   90.00
#
_symmetry.space_group_name_H-M   'P 1'
#
loop_
_entity.id
_entity.type
_entity.pdbx_description
1 polymer ?
#
loop_
_entity_poly.entity_id
_entity_poly.type
_entity_poly.pdbx_seq_one_letter_code
_entity_poly.pdbx_strand_id
1 'polypeptide(L)' 'MGRLLIVGGVLLAVVGVVIVLAPNIPFLGRLPGDIRIDNGNVKVFIPLGTMLIISLILTVILNLANRR' A
#
# COMPACT_ATOMS: atom_id res chain seq x y z
N MET A 1 10.14 -9.79 22.36
CA MET A 1 10.59 -10.53 21.16
C MET A 1 9.44 -10.93 20.23
N GLY A 2 8.40 -11.63 20.69
CA GLY A 2 7.27 -12.05 19.82
C GLY A 2 6.59 -10.92 19.02
N ARG A 3 6.45 -9.73 19.60
CA ARG A 3 5.88 -8.56 18.92
C ARG A 3 6.70 -8.08 17.71
N LEU A 4 8.03 -8.15 17.80
CA LEU A 4 8.92 -7.82 16.68
C LEU A 4 8.79 -8.85 15.56
N LEU A 5 8.60 -10.12 15.90
CA LEU A 5 8.33 -11.17 14.92
C LEU A 5 7.00 -10.95 14.20
N ILE A 6 5.96 -10.52 14.90
CA ILE A 6 4.66 -10.21 14.29
C ILE A 6 4.77 -8.99 13.36
N VAL A 7 5.39 -7.90 13.81
CA VAL A 7 5.59 -6.69 12.99
C VAL A 7 6.45 -7.01 11.75
N GLY A 8 7.53 -7.76 11.92
CA GLY A 8 8.38 -8.20 10.81
C GLY A 8 7.65 -9.11 9.82
N GLY A 9 6.82 -10.03 10.31
CA GLY A 9 5.98 -10.90 9.47
C GLY A 9 4.94 -10.12 8.67
N VAL A 10 4.27 -9.13 9.29
CA VAL A 10 3.32 -8.24 8.59
C VAL A 10 4.02 -7.43 7.51
N LEU A 11 5.20 -6.86 7.80
CA LEU A 11 5.99 -6.12 6.81
C LEU A 11 6.40 -7.00 5.63
N LEU A 12 6.91 -8.21 5.89
CA LEU A 12 7.27 -9.17 4.84
C LEU A 12 6.06 -9.58 4.00
N ALA A 13 4.91 -9.82 4.62
CA ALA A 13 3.67 -10.15 3.91
C ALA A 13 3.22 -9.00 2.99
N VAL A 14 3.27 -7.75 3.48
CA VAL A 14 2.98 -6.55 2.68
C VAL A 14 3.91 -6.44 1.47
N VAL A 15 5.23 -6.59 1.69
CA VAL A 15 6.22 -6.55 0.60
C VAL A 15 5.98 -7.67 -0.41
N GLY A 16 5.68 -8.89 0.06
CA GLY A 16 5.34 -10.02 -0.80
C GLY A 16 4.10 -9.76 -1.66
N VAL A 17 3.05 -9.21 -1.06
CA VAL A 17 1.81 -8.84 -1.78
C VAL A 17 2.10 -7.77 -2.84
N VAL A 18 2.90 -6.75 -2.51
CA VAL A 18 3.31 -5.72 -3.48
C VAL A 18 4.10 -6.33 -4.64
N ILE A 19 5.05 -7.24 -4.37
CA ILE A 19 5.86 -7.89 -5.41
C ILE A 19 5.03 -8.83 -6.29
N VAL A 20 4.03 -9.52 -5.74
CA VAL A 20 3.16 -10.44 -6.49
C VAL A 20 2.14 -9.69 -7.34
N LEU A 21 1.60 -8.58 -6.83
CA LEU A 21 0.59 -7.79 -7.52
C LEU A 21 1.22 -6.78 -8.48
N ALA A 22 2.40 -6.22 -8.22
CA ALA A 22 3.03 -5.23 -9.09
C ALA A 22 3.19 -5.68 -10.56
N PRO A 23 3.56 -6.94 -10.89
CA PRO A 23 3.67 -7.42 -12.27
C PRO A 23 2.32 -7.74 -12.92
N ASN A 24 1.32 -8.16 -12.12
CA ASN A 24 0.01 -8.58 -12.59
C ASN A 24 -1.01 -7.44 -12.71
N ILE A 25 -0.59 -6.21 -12.43
CA ILE A 25 -1.38 -5.03 -12.72
C ILE A 25 -0.99 -4.57 -14.14
N PRO A 26 -1.77 -4.87 -15.20
CA PRO A 26 -1.54 -4.35 -16.56
C PRO A 26 -1.63 -2.80 -16.64
N PHE A 27 -1.96 -2.18 -15.52
CA PHE A 27 -2.02 -0.75 -15.25
C PHE A 27 -1.11 -0.35 -14.07
N LEU A 28 0.22 -0.42 -14.21
CA LEU A 28 1.09 0.24 -13.22
C LEU A 28 0.69 1.75 -13.15
N GLY A 29 -0.11 2.07 -12.12
CA GLY A 29 -0.82 3.33 -11.90
C GLY A 29 -2.29 3.46 -12.35
N ARG A 30 -3.06 2.38 -12.53
CA ARG A 30 -4.53 2.38 -12.33
C ARG A 30 -4.90 1.24 -11.40
N LEU A 31 -4.53 1.37 -10.12
CA LEU A 31 -5.26 0.61 -9.11
C LEU A 31 -6.73 1.07 -9.15
N PRO A 32 -7.72 0.19 -8.94
CA PRO A 32 -9.11 0.62 -8.74
C PRO A 32 -9.15 1.58 -7.54
N GLY A 33 -9.40 2.87 -7.81
CA GLY A 33 -9.29 3.98 -6.85
C GLY A 33 -8.24 5.03 -7.22
N ASP A 34 -7.26 4.72 -8.07
CA ASP A 34 -6.26 5.69 -8.54
C ASP A 34 -6.81 6.57 -9.69
N ILE A 35 -7.05 7.82 -9.29
CA ILE A 35 -7.29 9.06 -10.02
C ILE A 35 -6.36 9.41 -11.19
N ARG A 36 -6.46 8.85 -12.40
CA ARG A 36 -5.68 9.36 -13.56
C ARG A 36 -6.53 10.24 -14.46
N ILE A 37 -6.31 11.54 -14.38
CA ILE A 37 -6.89 12.53 -15.31
C ILE A 37 -5.75 12.95 -16.26
N ASP A 38 -5.85 12.53 -17.51
CA ASP A 38 -4.90 12.92 -18.58
C ASP A 38 -5.67 13.82 -19.56
N ASN A 39 -5.31 15.10 -19.59
CA ASN A 39 -5.99 16.11 -20.40
C ASN A 39 -4.97 16.80 -21.31
N GLY A 40 -4.32 16.02 -22.20
CA GLY A 40 -3.48 16.47 -23.33
C GLY A 40 -2.16 17.18 -22.96
N ASN A 41 -2.21 18.17 -22.08
CA ASN A 41 -1.08 18.95 -21.57
C ASN A 41 -0.84 18.74 -20.06
N VAL A 42 -1.86 18.27 -19.33
CA VAL A 42 -1.78 18.08 -17.86
C VAL A 42 -2.12 16.64 -17.50
N LYS A 43 -1.22 16.02 -16.74
CA LYS A 43 -1.40 14.68 -16.15
C LYS A 43 -1.50 14.79 -14.65
N VAL A 44 -2.66 14.50 -14.09
CA VAL A 44 -2.89 14.45 -12.64
C VAL A 44 -3.05 12.99 -12.23
N PHE A 45 -2.22 12.54 -11.30
CA PHE A 45 -2.27 11.22 -10.69
C PHE A 45 -2.64 11.35 -9.22
N ILE A 46 -3.78 10.80 -8.83
CA ILE A 46 -4.27 10.79 -7.44
C ILE A 46 -4.25 9.34 -6.94
N PRO A 47 -3.20 8.93 -6.22
CA PRO A 47 -3.01 7.55 -5.79
C PRO A 47 -3.82 7.20 -4.53
N LEU A 48 -5.15 7.34 -4.58
CA LEU A 48 -6.02 7.14 -3.41
C LEU A 48 -5.99 5.70 -2.90
N GLY A 49 -5.96 4.71 -3.80
CA GLY A 49 -5.93 3.30 -3.41
C GLY A 49 -4.63 2.96 -2.68
N THR A 50 -3.51 3.48 -3.21
CA THR A 50 -2.18 3.29 -2.61
C THR A 50 -2.08 3.95 -1.23
N MET A 51 -2.56 5.19 -1.11
CA MET A 51 -2.56 5.94 0.16
C MET A 51 -3.40 5.24 1.24
N LEU A 52 -4.56 4.67 0.87
CA LEU A 52 -5.40 3.91 1.79
C LEU A 52 -4.73 2.63 2.31
N ILE A 53 -4.11 1.86 1.42
CA ILE A 53 -3.40 0.63 1.80
C ILE A 53 -2.25 0.95 2.75
N ILE A 54 -1.42 1.95 2.40
CA ILE A 54 -0.32 2.39 3.24
C ILE A 54 -0.82 2.84 4.61
N SER A 55 -1.89 3.65 4.65
CA SER A 55 -2.49 4.10 5.90
C SER A 55 -2.97 2.93 6.77
N LEU A 56 -3.69 1.97 6.19
CA LEU A 56 -4.20 0.81 6.91
C LEU A 56 -3.07 -0.02 7.53
N ILE A 57 -2.01 -0.29 6.77
CA ILE A 57 -0.83 -1.02 7.25
C ILE A 57 -0.17 -0.26 8.40
N LEU A 58 0.05 1.04 8.22
CA LEU A 58 0.68 1.88 9.23
C LEU A 58 -0.15 1.93 10.51
N THR A 59 -1.48 2.05 10.39
CA THR A 59 -2.42 2.01 11.53
C THR A 59 -2.35 0.67 12.25
N VAL A 60 -2.33 -0.46 11.54
CA VAL A 60 -2.20 -1.79 12.16
C VAL A 60 -0.87 -1.92 12.90
N ILE A 61 0.24 -1.50 12.29
CA ILE A 61 1.57 -1.53 12.92
C ILE A 61 1.61 -0.64 14.16
N LEU A 62 1.16 0.61 14.05
CA LEU A 62 1.18 1.56 15.17
C LEU A 62 0.27 1.12 16.31
N ASN A 63 -0.95 0.64 16.01
CA ASN A 63 -1.86 0.10 17.02
C ASN A 63 -1.28 -1.14 17.69
N LEU A 64 -0.72 -2.05 16.89
CA LEU A 64 -0.04 -3.23 17.40
C LEU A 64 1.26 -2.89 18.10
N ALA A 65 1.89 -1.72 17.93
CA ALA A 65 3.05 -1.27 18.70
C ALA A 65 2.65 -0.50 19.98
N ASN A 66 1.53 0.22 19.94
CA ASN A 66 1.08 1.12 21.00
C ASN A 66 0.23 0.42 22.08
N ARG A 67 -0.33 -0.77 21.82
CA ARG A 67 -0.94 -1.63 22.85
C ARG A 67 0.09 -2.15 23.87
N ARG A 68 0.65 -1.30 24.72
CA ARG A 68 1.44 -1.76 25.87
C ARG A 68 0.54 -2.44 26.89
#